data_AF-A0A3S4F620-F1
#
_entry.id   AF-A0A3S4F620-F1
#
_cell.length_a   1.000
_cell.length_b   1.000
_cell.length_c   1.000
_cell.angle_alpha   90.00
_cell.angle_beta   90.00
_cell.angle_gamma   90.00
#
_symmetry.space_group_name_H-M   'P 1'
#
loop_
_entity.id
_entity.type
_entity.pdbx_description
1 polymer ?
#
loop_
_entity_poly.entity_id
_entity_poly.type
_entity_poly.pdbx_seq_one_letter_code
_entity_poly.pdbx_strand_id
1 'polypeptide(L)'
;MNALRGHSNIQGLTDLGLLSTSLPGYLTLPSEKQADLQTYLAANTPKATLADQVNYWGNYPKFFVSLMKSFYGDAAQKENDWGFAWLPKWDQSYDVIKYFNMMDSGKVTGYFCQGFNPVASFPDKNKVVQSLSKLKYLVVIDPLVTETSTFWQNHGESNDVDPTTIQTEVFRLPSTCFAEEDGSIANSGRWLQWHWKGQDAPGEARNDGEILAGIYHRLREMYRAEGGKGAEPLLKMSWNYKQPDEPHSEEVAKENNGYALEDLYDANGTLLARKGQLLSSFALLRDDGTTSSSCWIYTGSWTEQGNQMSRRDNADPSGLGNTLGWAWAWPLNRRVLYNRASADPQGKPWDPKRMLIQWERREVDRERYSGL
;
A
#
# COMPACT_ATOMS: atom_id res chain seq x y z
N MET A 1 24.98 2.44 -1.80
CA MET A 1 24.27 3.16 -2.88
C MET A 1 22.90 3.54 -2.33
N ASN A 2 22.53 4.82 -2.36
CA ASN A 2 21.22 5.30 -1.89
C ASN A 2 20.35 5.57 -3.13
N ALA A 3 19.30 4.78 -3.32
CA ALA A 3 18.30 5.06 -4.35
C ALA A 3 17.35 6.15 -3.85
N LEU A 4 17.55 7.38 -4.33
CA LEU A 4 16.74 8.55 -3.96
C LEU A 4 15.41 8.51 -4.72
N ARG A 5 14.30 8.54 -3.97
CA ARG A 5 12.93 8.52 -4.54
C ARG A 5 12.49 9.93 -4.93
N GLY A 6 11.58 10.02 -5.91
CA GLY A 6 11.05 11.26 -6.49
C GLY A 6 9.91 11.88 -5.68
N HIS A 7 8.66 11.67 -6.09
CA HIS A 7 7.47 12.22 -5.41
C HIS A 7 7.45 11.92 -3.90
N SER A 8 6.83 12.82 -3.13
CA SER A 8 6.76 12.79 -1.66
C SER A 8 6.33 11.43 -1.09
N ASN A 9 5.40 10.74 -1.77
CA ASN A 9 4.86 9.44 -1.35
C ASN A 9 5.00 8.33 -2.40
N ILE A 10 5.92 8.45 -3.37
CA ILE A 10 6.12 7.37 -4.37
C ILE A 10 6.55 6.06 -3.71
N GLN A 11 7.27 6.15 -2.59
CA GLN A 11 7.61 4.99 -1.78
C GLN A 11 6.33 4.34 -1.24
N GLY A 12 5.42 5.12 -0.65
CA GLY A 12 4.18 4.60 -0.08
C GLY A 12 3.22 4.01 -1.11
N LEU A 13 3.06 4.63 -2.28
CA LEU A 13 2.22 4.05 -3.35
C LEU A 13 2.83 2.76 -3.91
N THR A 14 4.16 2.66 -3.95
CA THR A 14 4.84 1.39 -4.29
C THR A 14 4.62 0.33 -3.20
N ASP A 15 4.73 0.72 -1.94
CA ASP A 15 4.50 -0.14 -0.77
C ASP A 15 3.07 -0.68 -0.74
N LEU A 16 2.09 0.14 -1.15
CA LEU A 16 0.67 -0.20 -1.25
C LEU A 16 0.30 -0.90 -2.57
N GLY A 17 1.27 -1.13 -3.47
CA GLY A 17 1.07 -1.95 -4.66
C GLY A 17 0.26 -1.30 -5.77
N LEU A 18 0.30 0.03 -5.92
CA LEU A 18 -0.35 0.75 -7.02
C LEU A 18 0.44 0.61 -8.34
N LEU A 19 0.65 -0.65 -8.75
CA LEU A 19 1.32 -1.08 -9.98
C LEU A 19 0.54 -2.26 -10.57
N SER A 20 0.61 -2.43 -11.90
CA SER A 20 -0.30 -3.29 -12.67
C SER A 20 -0.57 -4.69 -12.09
N THR A 21 0.44 -5.38 -11.55
CA THR A 21 0.32 -6.77 -11.06
C THR A 21 0.60 -6.90 -9.57
N SER A 22 0.67 -5.77 -8.84
CA SER A 22 1.06 -5.74 -7.44
C SER A 22 -0.13 -5.79 -6.49
N LEU A 23 0.13 -6.26 -5.28
CA LEU A 23 -0.70 -6.12 -4.10
C LEU A 23 0.11 -5.41 -3.00
N PRO A 24 -0.54 -4.84 -1.98
CA PRO A 24 0.15 -4.19 -0.87
C PRO A 24 1.21 -5.08 -0.20
N GLY A 25 2.28 -4.45 0.29
CA GLY A 25 3.37 -5.13 0.98
C GLY A 25 4.26 -5.95 0.04
N TYR A 26 4.41 -5.53 -1.21
CA TYR A 26 5.19 -6.27 -2.22
C TYR A 26 4.67 -7.69 -2.47
N LEU A 27 3.38 -7.91 -2.24
CA LEU A 27 2.68 -9.11 -2.70
C LEU A 27 2.33 -8.97 -4.19
N THR A 28 1.99 -10.07 -4.84
CA THR A 28 1.66 -10.08 -6.27
C THR A 28 0.22 -10.52 -6.47
N LEU A 29 -0.51 -9.88 -7.39
CA LEU A 29 -1.76 -10.44 -7.91
C LEU A 29 -1.49 -11.81 -8.55
N PRO A 30 -2.44 -12.76 -8.47
CA PRO A 30 -2.30 -14.04 -9.16
C PRO A 30 -2.25 -13.86 -10.68
N SER A 31 -1.45 -14.68 -11.35
CA SER A 31 -1.53 -14.83 -12.82
C SER A 31 -2.69 -15.77 -13.18
N GLU A 32 -3.20 -15.69 -14.41
CA GLU A 32 -4.25 -16.60 -14.88
C GLU A 32 -3.84 -18.08 -14.90
N LYS A 33 -2.53 -18.36 -14.89
CA LYS A 33 -1.96 -19.72 -14.87
C LYS A 33 -2.00 -20.35 -13.48
N GLN A 34 -2.28 -19.58 -12.44
CA GLN A 34 -2.39 -20.05 -11.05
C GLN A 34 -3.87 -20.27 -10.73
N ALA A 35 -4.37 -21.44 -11.09
CA ALA A 35 -5.79 -21.78 -11.01
C ALA A 35 -6.34 -21.81 -9.57
N ASP A 36 -5.50 -22.13 -8.60
CA ASP A 36 -5.86 -22.28 -7.19
C ASP A 36 -4.87 -21.57 -6.25
N LEU A 37 -5.30 -21.40 -4.99
CA LEU A 37 -4.53 -20.74 -3.95
C LEU A 37 -3.21 -21.46 -3.66
N GLN A 38 -3.19 -22.79 -3.68
CA GLN A 38 -2.00 -23.57 -3.38
C GLN A 38 -0.89 -23.31 -4.41
N THR A 39 -1.23 -23.31 -5.70
CA THR A 39 -0.32 -23.03 -6.81
C THR A 39 0.20 -21.60 -6.75
N TYR A 40 -0.67 -20.65 -6.42
CA TYR A 40 -0.28 -19.25 -6.21
C TYR A 40 0.71 -19.09 -5.04
N LEU A 41 0.41 -19.67 -3.88
CA LEU A 41 1.28 -19.58 -2.71
C LEU A 41 2.61 -20.29 -2.95
N ALA A 42 2.61 -21.46 -3.58
CA ALA A 42 3.83 -22.19 -3.90
C ALA A 42 4.76 -21.41 -4.84
N ALA A 43 4.20 -20.68 -5.81
CA ALA A 43 4.97 -19.86 -6.75
C ALA A 43 5.58 -18.61 -6.08
N ASN A 44 4.92 -18.06 -5.06
CA ASN A 44 5.35 -16.82 -4.39
C ASN A 44 6.09 -17.07 -3.06
N THR A 45 6.16 -18.32 -2.58
CA THR A 45 6.86 -18.68 -1.35
C THR A 45 8.20 -19.34 -1.70
N PRO A 46 9.31 -18.57 -1.74
CA PRO A 46 10.61 -19.12 -2.13
C PRO A 46 11.08 -20.16 -1.12
N LYS A 47 11.69 -21.24 -1.64
CA LYS A 47 12.43 -22.20 -0.82
C LYS A 47 13.83 -21.66 -0.55
N ALA A 48 14.36 -21.91 0.65
CA ALA A 48 15.73 -21.57 0.95
C ALA A 48 16.68 -22.35 0.02
N THR A 49 17.64 -21.65 -0.58
CA THR A 49 18.65 -22.24 -1.48
C THR A 49 19.92 -22.66 -0.74
N LEU A 50 20.04 -22.26 0.54
CA LEU A 50 21.10 -22.64 1.47
C LEU A 50 20.48 -22.98 2.82
N ALA A 51 21.18 -23.83 3.57
CA ALA A 51 20.82 -24.13 4.96
C ALA A 51 20.99 -22.89 5.87
N ASP A 52 20.30 -22.91 7.01
CA ASP A 52 20.42 -21.93 8.09
C ASP A 52 20.18 -20.47 7.68
N GLN A 53 19.30 -20.26 6.68
CA GLN A 53 18.90 -18.94 6.21
C GLN A 53 17.55 -18.51 6.79
N VAL A 54 17.40 -17.22 7.06
CA VAL A 54 16.13 -16.64 7.54
C VAL A 54 15.01 -16.83 6.51
N ASN A 55 15.30 -16.64 5.22
CA ASN A 55 14.35 -16.71 4.11
C ASN A 55 12.95 -16.17 4.46
N TYR A 56 12.87 -14.89 4.85
CA TYR A 56 11.67 -14.36 5.52
C TYR A 56 10.41 -14.40 4.64
N TRP A 57 10.58 -14.38 3.32
CA TRP A 57 9.50 -14.57 2.35
C TRP A 57 8.87 -15.98 2.40
N GLY A 58 9.46 -16.94 3.13
CA GLY A 58 8.79 -18.18 3.53
C GLY A 58 7.49 -17.94 4.32
N ASN A 59 7.26 -16.73 4.82
CA ASN A 59 6.02 -16.32 5.50
C ASN A 59 4.95 -15.74 4.56
N TYR A 60 5.15 -15.74 3.24
CA TYR A 60 4.20 -15.19 2.26
C TYR A 60 2.74 -15.58 2.52
N PRO A 61 2.38 -16.84 2.85
CA PRO A 61 1.00 -17.21 3.13
C PRO A 61 0.34 -16.40 4.25
N LYS A 62 1.09 -16.09 5.31
CA LYS A 62 0.59 -15.30 6.46
C LYS A 62 0.20 -13.89 6.02
N PHE A 63 1.05 -13.28 5.19
CA PHE A 63 0.82 -11.94 4.66
C PHE A 63 -0.38 -11.92 3.70
N PHE A 64 -0.45 -12.90 2.80
CA PHE A 64 -1.54 -13.00 1.83
C PHE A 64 -2.90 -13.21 2.50
N VAL A 65 -3.02 -14.18 3.41
CA VAL A 65 -4.29 -14.44 4.11
C VAL A 65 -4.68 -13.23 4.96
N SER A 66 -3.74 -12.59 5.65
CA SER A 66 -4.03 -11.38 6.43
C SER A 66 -4.50 -10.21 5.56
N LEU A 67 -3.97 -10.07 4.34
CA LEU A 67 -4.48 -9.11 3.36
C LEU A 67 -5.91 -9.44 2.94
N MET A 68 -6.21 -10.72 2.66
CA MET A 68 -7.56 -11.15 2.28
C MET A 68 -8.58 -10.92 3.41
N LYS A 69 -8.18 -11.15 4.67
CA LYS A 69 -9.00 -10.80 5.83
C LYS A 69 -9.23 -9.30 5.95
N SER A 70 -8.27 -8.47 5.58
CA SER A 70 -8.47 -7.01 5.51
C SER A 70 -9.43 -6.60 4.40
N PHE A 71 -9.32 -7.21 3.21
CA PHE A 71 -10.20 -6.87 2.08
C PHE A 71 -11.63 -7.36 2.25
N TYR A 72 -11.81 -8.58 2.75
CA TYR A 72 -13.10 -9.27 2.68
C TYR A 72 -13.69 -9.62 4.04
N GLY A 73 -12.97 -9.39 5.14
CA GLY A 73 -13.45 -9.66 6.50
C GLY A 73 -13.96 -11.08 6.65
N ASP A 74 -15.20 -11.23 7.13
CA ASP A 74 -15.87 -12.52 7.33
C ASP A 74 -16.16 -13.27 6.02
N ALA A 75 -16.11 -12.61 4.87
CA ALA A 75 -16.33 -13.28 3.59
C ALA A 75 -15.09 -14.05 3.09
N ALA A 76 -13.89 -13.77 3.61
CA ALA A 76 -12.71 -14.58 3.37
C ALA A 76 -12.58 -15.66 4.45
N GLN A 77 -12.83 -16.90 4.08
CA GLN A 77 -12.76 -18.07 4.95
C GLN A 77 -11.91 -19.17 4.30
N LYS A 78 -11.54 -20.19 5.08
CA LYS A 78 -10.75 -21.31 4.55
C LYS A 78 -11.51 -22.06 3.45
N GLU A 79 -12.83 -22.16 3.58
CA GLU A 79 -13.71 -22.93 2.70
C GLU A 79 -13.82 -22.33 1.29
N ASN A 80 -13.50 -21.03 1.11
CA ASN A 80 -13.50 -20.36 -0.18
C ASN A 80 -12.11 -19.82 -0.56
N ASP A 81 -11.04 -20.46 -0.06
CA ASP A 81 -9.65 -20.07 -0.30
C ASP A 81 -9.40 -18.58 -0.03
N TRP A 82 -10.01 -18.07 1.04
CA TRP A 82 -9.89 -16.68 1.49
C TRP A 82 -10.35 -15.66 0.43
N GLY A 83 -11.23 -16.03 -0.49
CA GLY A 83 -11.68 -15.15 -1.57
C GLY A 83 -10.67 -15.00 -2.72
N PHE A 84 -9.69 -15.90 -2.85
CA PHE A 84 -8.67 -15.88 -3.92
C PHE A 84 -9.24 -15.74 -5.34
N ALA A 85 -10.44 -16.30 -5.57
CA ALA A 85 -11.13 -16.21 -6.86
C ALA A 85 -11.59 -14.78 -7.21
N TRP A 86 -11.78 -13.91 -6.23
CA TRP A 86 -12.27 -12.53 -6.42
C TRP A 86 -11.19 -11.56 -6.89
N LEU A 87 -9.91 -11.90 -6.69
CA LEU A 87 -8.80 -11.09 -7.20
C LEU A 87 -8.68 -11.23 -8.72
N PRO A 88 -8.47 -10.11 -9.45
CA PRO A 88 -8.22 -10.16 -10.87
C PRO A 88 -6.92 -10.92 -11.16
N LYS A 89 -6.97 -11.80 -12.16
CA LYS A 89 -5.82 -12.60 -12.60
C LYS A 89 -5.26 -12.03 -13.89
N TRP A 90 -3.96 -11.79 -13.93
CA TRP A 90 -3.31 -11.19 -15.10
C TRP A 90 -2.79 -12.25 -16.07
N ASP A 91 -2.98 -11.99 -17.36
CA ASP A 91 -2.34 -12.68 -18.49
C ASP A 91 -0.97 -12.06 -18.79
N GLN A 92 -0.85 -10.75 -18.56
CA GLN A 92 0.36 -9.96 -18.75
C GLN A 92 0.37 -8.71 -17.86
N SER A 93 1.52 -8.04 -17.74
CA SER A 93 1.58 -6.69 -17.16
C SER A 93 1.01 -5.66 -18.15
N TYR A 94 0.21 -4.72 -17.63
CA TYR A 94 -0.38 -3.60 -18.36
C TYR A 94 0.33 -2.30 -17.95
N ASP A 95 1.61 -2.19 -18.31
CA ASP A 95 2.37 -0.96 -18.12
C ASP A 95 1.81 0.20 -18.96
N VAL A 96 2.15 1.43 -18.60
CA VAL A 96 1.56 2.64 -19.19
C VAL A 96 1.78 2.76 -20.69
N ILE A 97 2.93 2.32 -21.22
CA ILE A 97 3.22 2.39 -22.66
C ILE A 97 2.32 1.40 -23.40
N LYS A 98 2.20 0.17 -22.90
CA LYS A 98 1.28 -0.82 -23.45
C LYS A 98 -0.17 -0.37 -23.37
N TYR A 99 -0.59 0.17 -22.24
CA TYR A 99 -1.96 0.61 -22.04
C TYR A 99 -2.33 1.79 -22.96
N PHE A 100 -1.41 2.72 -23.19
CA PHE A 100 -1.59 3.80 -24.17
C PHE A 100 -1.57 3.29 -25.62
N ASN A 101 -0.81 2.24 -25.94
CA ASN A 101 -0.92 1.59 -27.25
C ASN A 101 -2.30 0.92 -27.45
N MET A 102 -2.86 0.31 -26.41
CA MET A 102 -4.22 -0.22 -26.43
C MET A 102 -5.26 0.89 -26.59
N MET A 103 -5.07 2.02 -25.89
CA MET A 103 -5.92 3.21 -25.98
C MET A 103 -5.90 3.80 -27.40
N ASP A 104 -4.71 3.94 -27.99
CA ASP A 104 -4.53 4.37 -29.37
C ASP A 104 -5.21 3.41 -30.37
N SER A 105 -5.29 2.13 -30.04
CA SER A 105 -6.01 1.11 -30.83
C SER A 105 -7.51 1.04 -30.53
N GLY A 106 -8.07 1.97 -29.76
CA GLY A 106 -9.50 2.03 -29.43
C GLY A 106 -9.98 0.94 -28.46
N LYS A 107 -9.07 0.30 -27.71
CA LYS A 107 -9.39 -0.80 -26.78
C LYS A 107 -9.60 -0.35 -25.33
N VAL A 108 -9.51 0.95 -25.05
CA VAL A 108 -9.71 1.54 -23.72
C VAL A 108 -10.89 2.49 -23.78
N THR A 109 -11.92 2.21 -22.97
CA THR A 109 -13.17 2.99 -22.97
C THR A 109 -13.05 4.25 -22.12
N GLY A 110 -12.45 4.14 -20.94
CA GLY A 110 -12.27 5.27 -20.05
C GLY A 110 -11.00 5.17 -19.22
N TYR A 111 -10.61 6.28 -18.60
CA TYR A 111 -9.37 6.39 -17.85
C TYR A 111 -9.54 7.30 -16.63
N PHE A 112 -8.79 7.01 -15.57
CA PHE A 112 -8.72 7.82 -14.36
C PHE A 112 -7.31 8.42 -14.23
N CYS A 113 -7.25 9.71 -13.93
CA CYS A 113 -6.02 10.43 -13.61
C CYS A 113 -6.19 11.11 -12.26
N GLN A 114 -5.77 10.43 -11.19
CA GLN A 114 -5.77 10.96 -9.83
C GLN A 114 -4.37 11.46 -9.49
N GLY A 115 -4.21 12.77 -9.32
CA GLY A 115 -2.92 13.39 -8.99
C GLY A 115 -1.78 13.05 -9.96
N PHE A 116 -2.10 12.76 -11.23
CA PHE A 116 -1.13 12.36 -12.25
C PHE A 116 -1.47 13.04 -13.58
N ASN A 117 -0.46 13.64 -14.23
CA ASN A 117 -0.62 14.46 -15.43
C ASN A 117 0.08 13.83 -16.65
N PRO A 118 -0.49 12.77 -17.27
CA PRO A 118 0.18 12.04 -18.35
C PRO A 118 0.52 12.89 -19.57
N VAL A 119 -0.27 13.92 -19.91
CA VAL A 119 0.04 14.82 -21.04
C VAL A 119 1.41 15.49 -20.86
N ALA A 120 1.77 15.86 -19.64
CA ALA A 120 3.05 16.47 -19.34
C ALA A 120 4.17 15.45 -19.06
N SER A 121 3.85 14.33 -18.42
CA SER A 121 4.87 13.43 -17.86
C SER A 121 5.20 12.20 -18.70
N PHE A 122 4.31 11.77 -19.61
CA PHE A 122 4.56 10.60 -20.44
C PHE A 122 5.40 10.95 -21.68
N PRO A 123 6.19 9.98 -22.20
CA PRO A 123 6.93 10.19 -23.43
C PRO A 123 5.98 10.36 -24.62
N ASP A 124 6.41 11.14 -25.62
CA ASP A 124 5.66 11.40 -26.85
C ASP A 124 4.26 12.00 -26.60
N LYS A 125 4.25 13.25 -26.14
CA LYS A 125 3.04 14.02 -25.80
C LYS A 125 1.99 14.04 -26.92
N ASN A 126 2.41 14.12 -28.18
CA ASN A 126 1.47 14.17 -29.30
C ASN A 126 0.70 12.85 -29.44
N LYS A 127 1.39 11.71 -29.31
CA LYS A 127 0.75 10.40 -29.26
C LYS A 127 -0.13 10.22 -28.02
N VAL A 128 0.30 10.75 -26.86
CA VAL A 128 -0.49 10.74 -25.62
C VAL A 128 -1.83 11.46 -25.83
N VAL A 129 -1.80 12.69 -26.35
CA VAL A 129 -3.03 13.46 -26.66
C VAL A 129 -3.90 12.72 -27.66
N GLN A 130 -3.32 12.21 -28.75
CA GLN A 130 -4.06 11.41 -29.75
C GLN A 130 -4.76 10.19 -29.13
N SER A 131 -4.09 9.51 -28.19
CA SER A 131 -4.63 8.35 -27.50
C SER A 131 -5.78 8.74 -26.59
N LEU A 132 -5.62 9.80 -25.78
CA LEU A 132 -6.66 10.32 -24.90
C LEU A 132 -7.91 10.75 -25.68
N SER A 133 -7.75 11.34 -26.87
CA SER A 133 -8.87 11.73 -27.75
C SER A 133 -9.75 10.58 -28.24
N LYS A 134 -9.31 9.32 -28.05
CA LYS A 134 -10.08 8.12 -28.43
C LYS A 134 -10.93 7.56 -27.28
N LEU A 135 -10.70 8.04 -26.05
CA LEU A 135 -11.50 7.68 -24.88
C LEU A 135 -12.95 8.11 -25.05
N LYS A 136 -13.86 7.37 -24.40
CA LYS A 136 -15.26 7.76 -24.24
C LYS A 136 -15.43 8.68 -23.04
N TYR A 137 -14.77 8.36 -21.93
CA TYR A 137 -14.75 9.24 -20.76
C TYR A 137 -13.36 9.32 -20.11
N LEU A 138 -13.06 10.45 -19.47
CA LEU A 138 -11.87 10.68 -18.67
C LEU A 138 -12.29 11.32 -17.33
N VAL A 139 -11.84 10.75 -16.22
CA VAL A 139 -12.02 11.34 -14.88
C VAL A 139 -10.67 11.84 -14.39
N VAL A 140 -10.59 13.13 -14.09
CA VAL A 140 -9.42 13.78 -13.47
C VAL A 140 -9.78 14.19 -12.06
N ILE A 141 -8.97 13.76 -11.08
CA ILE A 141 -9.08 14.13 -9.67
C ILE A 141 -7.78 14.84 -9.29
N ASP A 142 -7.85 16.14 -9.02
CA ASP A 142 -6.67 16.96 -8.77
C ASP A 142 -7.04 18.25 -8.01
N PRO A 143 -6.18 18.79 -7.14
CA PRO A 143 -6.40 20.10 -6.52
C PRO A 143 -6.18 21.27 -7.49
N LEU A 144 -5.60 21.03 -8.68
CA LEU A 144 -5.23 22.04 -9.65
C LEU A 144 -5.78 21.75 -11.05
N VAL A 145 -5.71 22.76 -11.91
CA VAL A 145 -5.86 22.57 -13.35
C VAL A 145 -4.61 21.90 -13.89
N THR A 146 -4.80 20.86 -14.71
CA THR A 146 -3.71 20.13 -15.38
C THR A 146 -3.91 20.10 -16.89
N GLU A 147 -2.82 20.00 -17.66
CA GLU A 147 -2.85 19.84 -19.11
C GLU A 147 -3.65 18.60 -19.53
N THR A 148 -3.64 17.55 -18.71
CA THR A 148 -4.47 16.36 -18.95
C THR A 148 -5.97 16.69 -18.84
N SER A 149 -6.39 17.55 -17.90
CA SER A 149 -7.80 17.92 -17.77
C SER A 149 -8.32 18.78 -18.92
N THR A 150 -7.43 19.46 -19.63
CA THR A 150 -7.74 20.35 -20.76
C THR A 150 -7.12 19.86 -22.06
N PHE A 151 -6.80 18.56 -22.17
CA PHE A 151 -6.12 18.00 -23.35
C PHE A 151 -6.89 18.22 -24.66
N TRP A 152 -8.21 18.38 -24.55
CA TRP A 152 -9.15 18.60 -25.64
C TRP A 152 -9.25 20.07 -26.08
N GLN A 153 -8.65 21.02 -25.34
CA GLN A 153 -8.67 22.45 -25.64
C GLN A 153 -7.48 22.85 -26.51
N ASN A 154 -7.71 23.71 -27.50
CA ASN A 154 -6.63 24.30 -28.29
C ASN A 154 -5.89 25.36 -27.47
N HIS A 155 -4.56 25.28 -27.44
CA HIS A 155 -3.68 26.28 -26.81
C HIS A 155 -2.55 26.70 -27.77
N GLY A 156 -2.88 26.92 -29.04
CA GLY A 156 -1.91 27.20 -30.10
C GLY A 156 -0.87 26.07 -30.22
N GLU A 157 0.39 26.42 -30.52
CA GLU A 157 1.47 25.45 -30.70
C GLU A 157 1.69 24.52 -29.48
N SER A 158 1.30 24.94 -28.27
CA SER A 158 1.47 24.13 -27.06
C SER A 158 0.51 22.92 -27.03
N ASN A 159 -0.68 23.07 -27.59
CA ASN A 159 -1.66 22.00 -27.76
C ASN A 159 -2.56 22.28 -28.96
N ASP A 160 -2.04 22.02 -30.16
CA ASP A 160 -2.76 22.30 -31.40
C ASP A 160 -3.74 21.17 -31.73
N VAL A 161 -4.91 21.21 -31.10
CA VAL A 161 -6.01 20.26 -31.29
C VAL A 161 -7.27 20.98 -31.74
N ASP A 162 -8.19 20.26 -32.39
CA ASP A 162 -9.53 20.76 -32.70
C ASP A 162 -10.55 20.16 -31.72
N PRO A 163 -11.10 20.95 -30.77
CA PRO A 163 -12.07 20.47 -29.80
C PRO A 163 -13.31 19.83 -30.44
N THR A 164 -13.68 20.22 -31.66
CA THR A 164 -14.87 19.69 -32.35
C THR A 164 -14.68 18.24 -32.81
N THR A 165 -13.44 17.77 -32.89
CA THR A 165 -13.11 16.40 -33.30
C THR A 165 -12.94 15.44 -32.11
N ILE A 166 -12.83 15.97 -30.89
CA ILE A 166 -12.58 15.18 -29.67
C ILE A 166 -13.90 14.96 -28.93
N GLN A 167 -14.36 13.70 -28.89
CA GLN A 167 -15.68 13.34 -28.34
C GLN A 167 -15.63 12.81 -26.90
N THR A 168 -14.46 12.89 -26.25
CA THR A 168 -14.27 12.37 -24.90
C THR A 168 -15.02 13.23 -23.89
N GLU A 169 -15.88 12.62 -23.07
CA GLU A 169 -16.50 13.28 -21.93
C GLU A 169 -15.48 13.41 -20.79
N VAL A 170 -15.23 14.63 -20.32
CA VAL A 170 -14.22 14.89 -19.28
C VAL A 170 -14.87 15.38 -18.00
N PHE A 171 -14.67 14.63 -16.92
CA PHE A 171 -15.04 15.01 -15.56
C PHE A 171 -13.80 15.49 -14.83
N ARG A 172 -13.81 16.73 -14.34
CA ARG A 172 -12.75 17.27 -13.48
C ARG A 172 -13.30 17.48 -12.07
N LEU A 173 -12.84 16.67 -11.14
CA LEU A 173 -13.30 16.64 -9.75
C LEU A 173 -12.24 17.33 -8.87
N PRO A 174 -12.58 18.42 -8.16
CA PRO A 174 -11.63 19.14 -7.33
C PRO A 174 -11.34 18.37 -6.05
N SER A 175 -10.06 18.03 -5.84
CA SER A 175 -9.60 17.41 -4.58
C SER A 175 -8.92 18.42 -3.67
N THR A 176 -8.72 18.02 -2.42
CA THR A 176 -7.80 18.60 -1.44
C THR A 176 -6.34 18.54 -1.90
N CYS A 177 -5.50 19.36 -1.25
CA CYS A 177 -4.05 19.24 -1.26
C CYS A 177 -3.50 18.75 0.10
N PHE A 178 -2.18 18.55 0.20
CA PHE A 178 -1.52 18.01 1.40
C PHE A 178 -1.78 18.78 2.72
N ALA A 179 -2.17 20.06 2.64
CA ALA A 179 -2.40 20.91 3.81
C ALA A 179 -3.84 20.84 4.34
N GLU A 180 -4.74 20.15 3.62
CA GLU A 180 -6.20 20.15 3.84
C GLU A 180 -6.70 18.80 4.38
N GLU A 181 -5.78 17.87 4.62
CA GLU A 181 -6.03 16.54 5.20
C GLU A 181 -5.00 16.20 6.28
N ASP A 182 -5.37 15.29 7.17
CA ASP A 182 -4.43 14.52 7.97
C ASP A 182 -4.16 13.16 7.33
N GLY A 183 -2.97 12.61 7.55
CA GLY A 183 -2.61 11.33 6.95
C GLY A 183 -1.11 11.05 7.02
N SER A 184 -0.68 10.00 6.32
CA SER A 184 0.73 9.58 6.31
C SER A 184 1.31 9.49 4.91
N ILE A 185 2.58 9.90 4.78
CA ILE A 185 3.38 9.68 3.56
C ILE A 185 4.71 9.01 3.93
N ALA A 186 5.23 8.17 3.04
CA ALA A 186 6.50 7.48 3.21
C ALA A 186 7.60 8.17 2.39
N ASN A 187 8.64 8.68 3.07
CA ASN A 187 9.78 9.30 2.40
C ASN A 187 10.77 8.26 1.83
N SER A 188 11.82 8.73 1.14
CA SER A 188 12.86 7.86 0.55
C SER A 188 13.62 6.98 1.57
N GLY A 189 13.61 7.36 2.85
CA GLY A 189 14.18 6.61 3.97
C GLY A 189 13.25 5.54 4.56
N ARG A 190 12.05 5.36 3.97
CA ARG A 190 10.95 4.48 4.44
C ARG A 190 10.22 5.00 5.67
N TRP A 191 10.39 6.27 6.04
CA TRP A 191 9.74 6.83 7.22
C TRP A 191 8.31 7.21 6.85
N LEU A 192 7.34 6.51 7.43
CA LEU A 192 5.94 6.90 7.44
C LEU A 192 5.80 8.04 8.44
N GLN A 193 5.48 9.22 7.93
CA GLN A 193 5.35 10.44 8.72
C GLN A 193 3.92 10.94 8.66
N TRP A 194 3.33 11.14 9.84
CA TRP A 194 2.00 11.71 9.98
C TRP A 194 2.04 13.24 9.80
N HIS A 195 1.03 13.79 9.14
CA HIS A 195 0.77 15.23 9.06
C HIS A 195 -0.68 15.52 9.45
N TRP A 196 -0.98 16.80 9.67
CA TRP A 196 -2.28 17.26 10.17
C TRP A 196 -2.86 18.32 9.25
N LYS A 197 -4.18 18.28 9.10
CA LYS A 197 -4.97 19.30 8.39
C LYS A 197 -4.76 20.69 9.00
N GLY A 198 -4.51 21.68 8.14
CA GLY A 198 -4.34 23.08 8.51
C GLY A 198 -5.55 23.96 8.20
N GLN A 199 -6.31 23.64 7.16
CA GLN A 199 -7.52 24.36 6.75
C GLN A 199 -8.47 23.45 5.96
N ASP A 200 -9.70 23.91 5.69
CA ASP A 200 -10.59 23.28 4.72
C ASP A 200 -10.19 23.65 3.28
N ALA A 201 -10.56 22.80 2.32
CA ALA A 201 -10.28 22.98 0.91
C ALA A 201 -11.13 24.12 0.30
N PRO A 202 -10.66 24.78 -0.78
CA PRO A 202 -11.39 25.88 -1.39
C PRO A 202 -12.65 25.40 -2.13
N GLY A 203 -13.72 26.21 -2.05
CA GLY A 203 -14.96 25.98 -2.78
C GLY A 203 -15.68 24.70 -2.31
N GLU A 204 -15.88 23.76 -3.24
CA GLU A 204 -16.57 22.49 -3.00
C GLU A 204 -15.61 21.28 -3.15
N ALA A 205 -14.31 21.53 -3.07
CA ALA A 205 -13.30 20.48 -3.12
C ALA A 205 -13.49 19.49 -1.96
N ARG A 206 -13.23 18.21 -2.24
CA ARG A 206 -13.39 17.10 -1.27
C ARG A 206 -12.09 16.33 -1.12
N ASN A 207 -11.92 15.63 -0.01
CA ASN A 207 -10.78 14.74 0.16
C ASN A 207 -10.81 13.58 -0.86
N ASP A 208 -9.65 13.03 -1.23
CA ASP A 208 -9.57 11.96 -2.24
C ASP A 208 -10.43 10.73 -1.85
N GLY A 209 -10.50 10.42 -0.55
CA GLY A 209 -11.30 9.33 -0.01
C GLY A 209 -12.80 9.51 -0.22
N GLU A 210 -13.34 10.72 -0.02
CA GLU A 210 -14.73 11.08 -0.27
C GLU A 210 -15.10 10.99 -1.75
N ILE A 211 -14.21 11.44 -2.64
CA ILE A 211 -14.44 11.37 -4.09
C ILE A 211 -14.55 9.91 -4.53
N LEU A 212 -13.62 9.07 -4.08
CA LEU A 212 -13.64 7.63 -4.35
C LEU A 212 -14.88 6.96 -3.73
N ALA A 213 -15.22 7.28 -2.48
CA ALA A 213 -16.41 6.76 -1.81
C ALA A 213 -17.68 7.09 -2.61
N GLY A 214 -17.84 8.35 -3.03
CA GLY A 214 -19.00 8.80 -3.78
C GLY A 214 -19.20 8.05 -5.10
N ILE A 215 -18.12 7.82 -5.85
CA ILE A 215 -18.16 7.04 -7.10
C ILE A 215 -18.46 5.57 -6.78
N TYR A 216 -17.76 5.01 -5.80
CA TYR A 216 -17.81 3.59 -5.46
C TYR A 216 -19.17 3.15 -4.93
N HIS A 217 -19.81 3.96 -4.07
CA HIS A 217 -21.13 3.66 -3.52
C HIS A 217 -22.22 3.68 -4.59
N ARG A 218 -22.21 4.70 -5.46
CA ARG A 218 -23.15 4.79 -6.59
C ARG A 218 -23.01 3.58 -7.51
N LEU A 219 -21.78 3.18 -7.83
CA LEU A 219 -21.52 1.98 -8.62
C LEU A 219 -22.06 0.72 -7.94
N ARG A 220 -21.78 0.52 -6.64
CA ARG A 220 -22.27 -0.66 -5.90
C ARG A 220 -23.79 -0.71 -5.79
N GLU A 221 -24.45 0.42 -5.56
CA GLU A 221 -25.91 0.50 -5.53
C GLU A 221 -26.52 0.12 -6.88
N MET A 222 -25.97 0.61 -7.99
CA MET A 222 -26.38 0.18 -9.33
C MET A 222 -26.24 -1.33 -9.50
N TYR A 223 -25.10 -1.91 -9.11
CA TYR A 223 -24.89 -3.36 -9.19
C TYR A 223 -25.83 -4.17 -8.29
N ARG A 224 -26.24 -3.63 -7.14
CA ARG A 224 -27.24 -4.26 -6.26
C ARG A 224 -28.64 -4.23 -6.88
N ALA A 225 -29.00 -3.13 -7.53
CA ALA A 225 -30.32 -2.94 -8.13
C ALA A 225 -30.48 -3.65 -9.48
N GLU A 226 -29.46 -3.61 -10.31
CA GLU A 226 -29.52 -4.01 -11.73
C GLU A 226 -28.78 -5.32 -12.02
N GLY A 227 -27.93 -5.77 -11.09
CA GLY A 227 -26.97 -6.84 -11.35
C GLY A 227 -25.89 -6.41 -12.34
N GLY A 228 -25.11 -7.37 -12.83
CA GLY A 228 -24.04 -7.10 -13.79
C GLY A 228 -22.93 -8.13 -13.77
N LYS A 229 -22.02 -8.04 -14.76
CA LYS A 229 -20.84 -8.91 -14.81
C LYS A 229 -19.90 -8.57 -13.65
N GLY A 230 -19.43 -9.59 -12.94
CA GLY A 230 -18.45 -9.41 -11.85
C GLY A 230 -19.03 -8.74 -10.60
N ALA A 231 -20.34 -8.84 -10.36
CA ALA A 231 -20.98 -8.23 -9.19
C ALA A 231 -20.40 -8.75 -7.86
N GLU A 232 -20.14 -10.06 -7.75
CA GLU A 232 -19.65 -10.64 -6.49
C GLU A 232 -18.31 -10.05 -6.01
N PRO A 233 -17.21 -10.07 -6.76
CA PRO A 233 -15.94 -9.51 -6.29
C PRO A 233 -16.04 -8.02 -5.95
N LEU A 234 -16.84 -7.24 -6.70
CA LEU A 234 -17.11 -5.84 -6.41
C LEU A 234 -17.83 -5.67 -5.05
N LEU A 235 -18.90 -6.44 -4.83
CA LEU A 235 -19.76 -6.31 -3.65
C LEU A 235 -19.17 -6.96 -2.40
N LYS A 236 -18.19 -7.86 -2.54
CA LYS A 236 -17.49 -8.51 -1.42
C LYS A 236 -16.38 -7.67 -0.82
N MET A 237 -15.81 -6.72 -1.57
CA MET A 237 -14.82 -5.79 -1.02
C MET A 237 -15.46 -4.98 0.12
N SER A 238 -14.78 -5.00 1.27
CA SER A 238 -15.21 -4.30 2.46
C SER A 238 -15.06 -2.78 2.30
N TRP A 239 -15.89 -2.05 3.04
CA TRP A 239 -15.85 -0.60 3.15
C TRP A 239 -16.34 -0.23 4.55
N ASN A 240 -15.62 -0.72 5.56
CA ASN A 240 -16.07 -0.77 6.95
C ASN A 240 -15.61 0.44 7.76
N TYR A 241 -15.97 1.62 7.28
CA TYR A 241 -15.66 2.89 7.95
C TYR A 241 -16.87 3.42 8.70
N LYS A 242 -16.65 4.11 9.81
CA LYS A 242 -17.75 4.66 10.64
C LYS A 242 -18.69 5.55 9.84
N GLN A 243 -18.13 6.37 8.95
CA GLN A 243 -18.84 7.14 7.95
C GLN A 243 -18.42 6.63 6.58
N PRO A 244 -19.23 5.77 5.92
CA PRO A 244 -18.84 5.19 4.64
C PRO A 244 -18.54 6.22 3.54
N ASP A 245 -19.17 7.40 3.57
CA ASP A 245 -18.90 8.47 2.61
C ASP A 245 -17.64 9.29 2.94
N GLU A 246 -17.11 9.18 4.17
CA GLU A 246 -15.97 9.94 4.69
C GLU A 246 -14.98 9.02 5.44
N PRO A 247 -14.26 8.11 4.77
CA PRO A 247 -13.28 7.24 5.43
C PRO A 247 -12.18 8.08 6.08
N HIS A 248 -11.95 7.92 7.39
CA HIS A 248 -10.91 8.69 8.07
C HIS A 248 -9.52 8.05 7.90
N SER A 249 -8.50 8.89 7.76
CA SER A 249 -7.09 8.47 7.63
C SER A 249 -6.62 7.55 8.75
N GLU A 250 -7.10 7.76 9.99
CA GLU A 250 -6.80 6.88 11.13
C GLU A 250 -7.35 5.46 10.94
N GLU A 251 -8.58 5.31 10.42
CA GLU A 251 -9.21 4.01 10.22
C GLU A 251 -8.39 3.18 9.21
N VAL A 252 -8.07 3.78 8.06
CA VAL A 252 -7.28 3.15 6.99
C VAL A 252 -5.83 2.88 7.45
N ALA A 253 -5.21 3.80 8.19
CA ALA A 253 -3.86 3.60 8.72
C ALA A 253 -3.79 2.41 9.69
N LYS A 254 -4.84 2.22 10.50
CA LYS A 254 -4.95 1.08 11.40
C LYS A 254 -5.22 -0.23 10.66
N GLU A 255 -6.01 -0.23 9.59
CA GLU A 255 -6.17 -1.40 8.71
C GLU A 255 -4.84 -1.79 8.05
N ASN A 256 -4.06 -0.79 7.59
CA ASN A 256 -2.72 -1.01 7.06
C ASN A 256 -1.78 -1.64 8.09
N ASN A 257 -1.86 -1.20 9.35
CA ASN A 257 -1.12 -1.81 10.44
C ASN A 257 -1.56 -3.26 10.69
N GLY A 258 -2.87 -3.47 10.83
CA GLY A 258 -3.48 -4.76 11.07
C GLY A 258 -3.93 -5.01 12.50
N TYR A 259 -4.84 -5.99 12.64
CA TYR A 259 -5.52 -6.36 13.87
C TYR A 259 -5.44 -7.87 14.15
N ALA A 260 -5.48 -8.22 15.43
CA ALA A 260 -5.83 -9.57 15.87
C ALA A 260 -7.35 -9.75 15.78
N LEU A 261 -7.81 -10.73 14.99
CA LEU A 261 -9.24 -11.05 14.85
C LEU A 261 -9.73 -12.05 15.90
N GLU A 262 -8.80 -12.75 16.54
CA GLU A 262 -9.01 -13.63 17.69
C GLU A 262 -7.88 -13.41 18.71
N ASP A 263 -8.01 -13.97 19.92
CA ASP A 263 -6.91 -14.00 20.87
C ASP A 263 -5.75 -14.84 20.31
N LEU A 264 -4.56 -14.24 20.25
CA LEU A 264 -3.36 -14.86 19.69
C LEU A 264 -2.43 -15.32 20.82
N TYR A 265 -2.00 -16.58 20.76
CA TYR A 265 -1.06 -17.16 21.72
C TYR A 265 0.23 -17.62 21.05
N ASP A 266 1.36 -17.57 21.78
CA ASP A 266 2.59 -18.22 21.34
C ASP A 266 2.55 -19.74 21.56
N ALA A 267 3.61 -20.45 21.15
CA ALA A 267 3.71 -21.90 21.29
C ALA A 267 3.74 -22.38 22.76
N ASN A 268 4.02 -21.48 23.72
CA ASN A 268 4.04 -21.77 25.15
C ASN A 268 2.70 -21.44 25.84
N GLY A 269 1.71 -20.96 25.09
CA GLY A 269 0.42 -20.53 25.63
C GLY A 269 0.40 -19.12 26.21
N THR A 270 1.43 -18.29 25.95
CA THR A 270 1.45 -16.89 26.37
C THR A 270 0.59 -16.06 25.41
N LEU A 271 -0.32 -15.26 25.95
CA LEU A 271 -1.14 -14.32 25.18
C LEU A 271 -0.24 -13.24 24.54
N LEU A 272 -0.30 -13.12 23.21
CA LEU A 272 0.45 -12.17 22.39
C LEU A 272 -0.36 -10.92 22.04
N ALA A 273 -1.65 -11.10 21.72
CA ALA A 273 -2.60 -10.02 21.42
C ALA A 273 -4.02 -10.51 21.68
N ARG A 274 -4.91 -9.62 22.14
CA ARG A 274 -6.34 -9.92 22.30
C ARG A 274 -7.11 -9.63 21.02
N LYS A 275 -8.23 -10.30 20.83
CA LYS A 275 -9.20 -9.99 19.78
C LYS A 275 -9.54 -8.50 19.74
N GLY A 276 -9.46 -7.91 18.56
CA GLY A 276 -9.73 -6.50 18.28
C GLY A 276 -8.54 -5.55 18.50
N GLN A 277 -7.42 -6.03 19.05
CA GLN A 277 -6.23 -5.18 19.25
C GLN A 277 -5.41 -5.00 17.97
N LEU A 278 -4.77 -3.85 17.86
CA LEU A 278 -3.78 -3.57 16.83
C LEU A 278 -2.51 -4.40 17.03
N LEU A 279 -2.00 -4.97 15.95
CA LEU A 279 -0.78 -5.77 15.99
C LEU A 279 0.46 -4.90 16.12
N SER A 280 1.41 -5.33 16.95
CA SER A 280 2.66 -4.60 17.20
C SER A 280 3.80 -4.97 16.25
N SER A 281 3.68 -6.09 15.54
CA SER A 281 4.70 -6.61 14.62
C SER A 281 4.09 -7.57 13.61
N PHE A 282 4.57 -7.55 12.36
CA PHE A 282 4.17 -8.52 11.35
C PHE A 282 4.54 -9.96 11.71
N ALA A 283 5.41 -10.17 12.69
CA ALA A 283 5.74 -11.50 13.21
C ALA A 283 4.53 -12.18 13.88
N LEU A 284 3.48 -11.42 14.20
CA LEU A 284 2.23 -11.92 14.79
C LEU A 284 1.20 -12.33 13.74
N LEU A 285 1.40 -11.99 12.46
CA LEU A 285 0.47 -12.35 11.38
C LEU A 285 0.42 -13.87 11.20
N ARG A 286 -0.74 -14.38 10.79
CA ARG A 286 -1.03 -15.81 10.63
C ARG A 286 -1.69 -16.09 9.27
N ASP A 287 -1.67 -17.35 8.86
CA ASP A 287 -2.26 -17.86 7.62
C ASP A 287 -3.57 -18.64 7.85
N ASP A 288 -4.14 -18.55 9.05
CA ASP A 288 -5.34 -19.25 9.49
C ASP A 288 -6.59 -18.34 9.56
N GLY A 289 -6.46 -17.08 9.11
CA GLY A 289 -7.53 -16.10 9.11
C GLY A 289 -7.77 -15.38 10.44
N THR A 290 -6.94 -15.61 11.47
CA THR A 290 -7.08 -14.96 12.79
C THR A 290 -6.40 -13.58 12.88
N THR A 291 -5.78 -13.11 11.81
CA THR A 291 -5.18 -11.77 11.72
C THR A 291 -5.59 -11.08 10.42
N SER A 292 -5.68 -9.75 10.45
CA SER A 292 -5.83 -8.90 9.27
C SER A 292 -4.72 -7.88 9.18
N SER A 293 -4.34 -7.48 7.97
CA SER A 293 -3.42 -6.37 7.70
C SER A 293 -3.44 -6.03 6.21
N SER A 294 -3.85 -4.82 5.82
CA SER A 294 -3.82 -4.42 4.41
C SER A 294 -2.43 -4.06 3.91
N CYS A 295 -1.40 -3.89 4.77
CA CYS A 295 -0.01 -3.77 4.34
C CYS A 295 0.97 -4.34 5.38
N TRP A 296 1.37 -5.61 5.25
CA TRP A 296 2.12 -6.31 6.32
C TRP A 296 3.43 -5.61 6.73
N ILE A 297 4.12 -4.94 5.81
CA ILE A 297 5.34 -4.20 6.15
C ILE A 297 5.09 -2.99 7.05
N TYR A 298 3.84 -2.51 7.15
CA TYR A 298 3.41 -1.40 7.99
C TYR A 298 2.93 -1.84 9.38
N THR A 299 2.83 -3.14 9.66
CA THR A 299 2.51 -3.62 11.01
C THR A 299 3.58 -3.17 12.01
N GLY A 300 3.15 -2.40 13.02
CA GLY A 300 3.99 -1.67 13.97
C GLY A 300 3.93 -0.14 13.80
N SER A 301 3.30 0.39 12.74
CA SER A 301 3.16 1.83 12.49
C SER A 301 2.09 2.51 13.35
N TRP A 302 1.02 1.79 13.70
CA TRP A 302 0.00 2.24 14.65
C TRP A 302 -0.42 1.05 15.52
N THR A 303 0.00 1.07 16.79
CA THR A 303 -0.22 -0.07 17.70
C THR A 303 -1.14 0.33 18.84
N GLU A 304 -1.36 -0.58 19.79
CA GLU A 304 -2.00 -0.25 21.08
C GLU A 304 -1.26 0.87 21.86
N GLN A 305 0.02 1.12 21.54
CA GLN A 305 0.79 2.25 22.09
C GLN A 305 0.53 3.58 21.34
N GLY A 306 -0.39 3.59 20.38
CA GLY A 306 -0.75 4.75 19.57
C GLY A 306 -0.04 4.83 18.22
N ASN A 307 -0.24 5.96 17.55
CA ASN A 307 0.32 6.26 16.23
C ASN A 307 1.84 6.50 16.33
N GLN A 308 2.64 5.57 15.80
CA GLN A 308 4.10 5.68 15.83
C GLN A 308 4.62 6.66 14.75
N MET A 309 3.84 6.88 13.69
CA MET A 309 4.17 7.77 12.57
C MET A 309 4.13 9.25 12.98
N SER A 310 3.44 9.57 14.08
CA SER A 310 3.33 10.93 14.63
C SER A 310 4.36 11.24 15.72
N ARG A 311 5.28 10.31 16.04
CA ARG A 311 6.32 10.55 17.06
C ARG A 311 7.28 11.66 16.61
N ARG A 312 7.71 12.50 17.55
CA ARG A 312 8.54 13.70 17.29
C ARG A 312 9.82 13.76 18.13
N ASP A 313 10.31 12.61 18.62
CA ASP A 313 11.55 12.55 19.37
C ASP A 313 12.75 12.49 18.41
N ASN A 314 13.57 13.54 18.41
CA ASN A 314 14.73 13.68 17.54
C ASN A 314 16.06 13.28 18.22
N ALA A 315 16.01 12.57 19.34
CA ALA A 315 17.21 12.08 20.02
C ALA A 315 18.08 11.21 19.10
N ASP A 316 19.39 11.46 19.12
CA ASP A 316 20.42 10.68 18.43
C ASP A 316 21.54 10.30 19.40
N PRO A 317 21.32 9.31 20.29
CA PRO A 317 22.28 8.97 21.34
C PRO A 317 23.65 8.51 20.82
N SER A 318 23.73 7.98 19.59
CA SER A 318 24.98 7.50 19.00
C SER A 318 25.77 8.58 18.27
N GLY A 319 25.17 9.73 17.96
CA GLY A 319 25.77 10.77 17.13
C GLY A 319 25.90 10.38 15.64
N LEU A 320 25.24 9.31 15.20
CA LEU A 320 25.29 8.81 13.82
C LEU A 320 24.11 9.30 12.96
N GLY A 321 23.26 10.17 13.51
CA GLY A 321 22.04 10.68 12.87
C GLY A 321 20.89 9.67 12.86
N ASN A 322 20.84 8.73 13.81
CA ASN A 322 19.85 7.66 13.81
C ASN A 322 18.72 7.90 14.83
N THR A 323 17.73 8.70 14.45
CA THR A 323 16.66 9.18 15.34
C THR A 323 15.46 8.21 15.40
N LEU A 324 15.59 7.12 16.15
CA LEU A 324 14.58 6.05 16.26
C LEU A 324 13.22 6.51 16.79
N GLY A 325 13.21 7.60 17.57
CA GLY A 325 12.00 8.22 18.15
C GLY A 325 11.25 9.16 17.20
N TRP A 326 11.78 9.44 16.00
CA TRP A 326 11.13 10.34 15.04
C TRP A 326 10.37 9.52 13.99
N ALA A 327 9.05 9.71 13.94
CA ALA A 327 8.14 8.96 13.08
C ALA A 327 8.32 7.44 13.22
N TRP A 328 8.00 6.67 12.18
CA TRP A 328 8.22 5.23 12.15
C TRP A 328 8.67 4.78 10.76
N ALA A 329 9.69 3.92 10.69
CA ALA A 329 10.20 3.40 9.43
C ALA A 329 9.88 1.93 9.24
N TRP A 330 9.37 1.51 8.08
CA TRP A 330 9.25 0.08 7.79
C TRP A 330 10.59 -0.49 7.29
N PRO A 331 10.94 -1.76 7.57
CA PRO A 331 10.23 -2.69 8.46
C PRO A 331 10.66 -2.52 9.93
N LEU A 332 9.69 -2.54 10.86
CA LEU A 332 9.89 -2.54 12.33
C LEU A 332 10.90 -1.51 12.84
N ASN A 333 10.74 -0.25 12.41
CA ASN A 333 11.58 0.90 12.77
C ASN A 333 13.07 0.77 12.41
N ARG A 334 13.46 -0.20 11.56
CA ARG A 334 14.85 -0.41 11.12
C ARG A 334 15.27 0.66 10.11
N ARG A 335 16.07 1.62 10.56
CA ARG A 335 16.51 2.79 9.76
C ARG A 335 17.57 2.45 8.72
N VAL A 336 18.48 1.54 9.03
CA VAL A 336 19.50 1.02 8.10
C VAL A 336 19.21 -0.45 7.82
N LEU A 337 18.80 -0.76 6.59
CA LEU A 337 18.62 -2.15 6.16
C LEU A 337 19.95 -2.90 6.14
N TYR A 338 19.88 -4.22 6.31
CA TYR A 338 21.05 -5.11 6.25
C TYR A 338 22.14 -4.79 7.30
N ASN A 339 21.78 -4.11 8.39
CA ASN A 339 22.71 -3.70 9.44
C ASN A 339 23.48 -4.85 10.10
N ARG A 340 23.04 -6.12 10.01
CA ARG A 340 23.85 -7.28 10.41
C ARG A 340 25.21 -7.32 9.72
N ALA A 341 25.31 -6.84 8.47
CA ALA A 341 26.56 -6.77 7.73
C ALA A 341 27.48 -5.63 8.18
N SER A 342 27.07 -4.78 9.14
CA SER A 342 27.95 -3.77 9.76
C SER A 342 28.95 -4.35 10.75
N ALA A 343 28.84 -5.65 11.06
CA ALA A 343 29.72 -6.40 11.94
C ALA A 343 30.21 -7.69 11.29
N ASP A 344 31.33 -8.22 11.78
CA ASP A 344 31.93 -9.48 11.35
C ASP A 344 31.10 -10.71 11.78
N PRO A 345 31.49 -11.94 11.39
CA PRO A 345 30.78 -13.16 11.79
C PRO A 345 30.69 -13.37 13.31
N GLN A 346 31.67 -12.87 14.07
CA GLN A 346 31.70 -12.92 15.54
C GLN A 346 30.85 -11.82 16.19
N GLY A 347 30.30 -10.90 15.40
CA GLY A 347 29.44 -9.82 15.87
C GLY A 347 30.19 -8.57 16.32
N LYS A 348 31.49 -8.46 16.01
CA LYS A 348 32.29 -7.26 16.27
C LYS A 348 32.12 -6.26 15.12
N PRO A 349 31.82 -4.98 15.40
CA PRO A 349 31.67 -3.96 14.36
C PRO A 349 32.92 -3.83 13.49
N TRP A 350 32.73 -3.69 12.17
CA TRP A 350 33.84 -3.46 11.23
C TRP A 350 34.54 -2.12 11.50
N ASP A 351 33.74 -1.09 11.78
CA ASP A 351 34.21 0.22 12.22
C ASP A 351 33.64 0.52 13.62
N PRO A 352 34.48 0.49 14.68
CA PRO A 352 34.05 0.79 16.04
C PRO A 352 33.42 2.17 16.23
N LYS A 353 33.72 3.15 15.36
CA LYS A 353 33.15 4.51 15.41
C LYS A 353 31.79 4.62 14.71
N ARG A 354 31.39 3.60 13.94
CA ARG A 354 30.12 3.54 13.20
C ARG A 354 29.34 2.27 13.54
N MET A 355 29.35 1.88 14.81
CA MET A 355 28.61 0.71 15.30
C MET A 355 27.10 0.95 15.16
N LEU A 356 26.41 0.03 14.47
CA LEU A 356 24.94 0.02 14.35
C LEU A 356 24.30 -1.05 15.24
N ILE A 357 24.88 -2.25 15.26
CA ILE A 357 24.53 -3.35 16.17
C ILE A 357 25.81 -4.07 16.59
N GLN A 358 25.77 -4.74 17.74
CA GLN A 358 26.86 -5.58 18.23
C GLN A 358 26.29 -6.82 18.94
N TRP A 359 27.04 -7.91 18.94
CA TRP A 359 26.69 -9.08 19.75
C TRP A 359 27.21 -8.89 21.19
N GLU A 360 26.30 -8.82 22.15
CA GLU A 360 26.63 -8.84 23.58
C GLU A 360 26.33 -10.21 24.16
N ARG A 361 27.35 -10.86 24.73
CA ARG A 361 27.17 -12.11 25.46
C ARG A 361 26.47 -11.76 26.77
N ARG A 362 25.17 -12.02 26.87
CA ARG A 362 24.51 -12.03 28.18
C ARG A 362 25.08 -13.20 28.97
N GLU A 363 25.79 -12.91 30.06
CA GLU A 363 25.98 -13.89 31.12
C GLU A 363 24.59 -14.22 31.65
N VAL A 364 24.10 -15.42 31.31
CA VAL A 364 22.97 -15.98 32.03
C VAL A 364 23.54 -16.37 33.38
N ASP A 365 23.11 -15.69 34.45
CA ASP A 365 23.40 -16.07 35.83
C ASP A 365 23.18 -17.57 35.98
N ARG A 366 24.28 -18.32 36.10
CA ARG A 366 24.27 -19.78 36.30
C ARG A 366 23.77 -20.18 37.70
N GLU A 367 23.37 -19.22 38.54
CA GLU A 367 22.92 -19.48 39.92
C GLU A 367 21.40 -19.66 40.09
N ARG A 368 20.58 -19.63 39.02
CA ARG A 368 19.12 -19.86 39.13
C ARG A 368 18.58 -21.19 38.62
N TYR A 369 19.44 -22.14 38.27
CA TYR A 369 19.02 -23.52 38.00
C TYR A 369 19.91 -24.53 38.73
N SER A 370 19.87 -24.48 40.06
CA SER A 370 20.18 -25.60 40.95
C SER A 370 19.00 -25.80 41.91
N GLY A 371 17.89 -26.33 41.39
CA GLY A 371 16.77 -26.74 42.24
C GLY A 371 15.45 -26.88 41.51
N LEU A 372 15.08 -28.16 41.29
CA LEU A 372 13.80 -28.73 40.83
C LEU A 372 13.60 -28.85 39.31
#